data_AF-A0A0A6RVB2-F1
#
_entry.id   AF-A0A0A6RVB2-F1
#
_cell.length_a   1.000
_cell.length_b   1.000
_cell.length_c   1.000
_cell.angle_alpha   90.00
_cell.angle_beta   90.00
_cell.angle_gamma   90.00
#
_symmetry.space_group_name_H-M   'P 1'
#
loop_
_entity.id
_entity.type
_entity.pdbx_description
1 polymer ?
#
loop_
_entity_poly.entity_id
_entity_poly.type
_entity_poly.pdbx_seq_one_letter_code
_entity_poly.pdbx_strand_id
1 'polypeptide(L)'
;MKKKKELIGNFKNSGTRYKKEADLTNDHYFITYAKGKAFIYGLFDSQRLEGFVYVGQSLWDKKRKPFTSSETPEFAAEMIAKWWKDYRKTRYPDAHKLLILADAGVRSGYRAKMWKFKLSELCNKFGLTITVCHYPPGASKWNPIEHRLFSEISKNWRSP
;
A
#
# COMPACT_ATOMS: atom_id res chain seq x y z
N MET A 1 5.57 7.53 10.89
CA MET A 1 5.49 6.09 11.16
C MET A 1 6.04 5.36 9.94
N LYS A 2 7.00 4.42 10.06
CA LYS A 2 7.53 3.72 8.88
C LYS A 2 6.50 2.65 8.46
N LYS A 3 6.01 2.70 7.21
CA LYS A 3 5.28 1.59 6.58
C LYS A 3 6.17 0.35 6.62
N LYS A 4 5.92 -0.53 7.59
CA LYS A 4 6.70 -1.77 7.78
C LYS A 4 6.05 -2.87 6.95
N LYS A 5 6.90 -3.69 6.31
CA LYS A 5 6.46 -4.93 5.65
C LYS A 5 6.44 -6.01 6.72
N GLU A 6 5.33 -6.71 6.84
CA GLU A 6 5.13 -7.73 7.87
C GLU A 6 5.45 -9.11 7.34
N LEU A 7 6.14 -9.94 8.14
CA LEU A 7 6.43 -11.32 7.76
C LEU A 7 5.17 -12.16 7.93
N ILE A 8 4.79 -12.88 6.87
CA ILE A 8 3.71 -13.85 6.91
C ILE A 8 4.31 -15.18 7.36
N GLY A 9 3.87 -15.70 8.51
CA GLY A 9 4.38 -16.95 9.07
C GLY A 9 4.04 -17.08 10.54
N ASN A 10 4.63 -18.08 11.19
CA ASN A 10 4.40 -18.35 12.60
C ASN A 10 5.29 -17.48 13.50
N PHE A 11 5.11 -16.16 13.41
CA PHE A 11 5.90 -15.18 14.15
C PHE A 11 5.07 -14.57 15.28
N LYS A 12 5.72 -14.30 16.41
CA LYS A 12 5.08 -13.60 17.52
C LYS A 12 4.75 -12.15 17.09
N ASN A 13 3.52 -11.73 17.33
CA ASN A 13 3.09 -10.36 17.12
C ASN A 13 2.81 -9.72 18.48
N SER A 14 3.10 -8.44 18.65
CA SER A 14 2.86 -7.70 19.90
C SER A 14 1.39 -7.32 20.12
N GLY A 15 0.49 -7.78 19.25
CA GLY A 15 -0.95 -7.56 19.35
C GLY A 15 -1.64 -8.65 20.18
N THR A 16 -2.87 -8.37 20.60
CA THR A 16 -3.71 -9.23 21.43
C THR A 16 -4.93 -9.63 20.62
N ARG A 17 -5.28 -10.93 20.66
CA ARG A 17 -6.53 -11.44 20.09
C ARG A 17 -7.18 -12.39 21.08
N TYR A 18 -8.51 -12.35 21.16
CA TYR A 18 -9.26 -13.29 21.99
C TYR A 18 -9.17 -14.70 21.42
N LYS A 19 -8.62 -15.63 22.19
CA LYS A 19 -8.51 -17.06 21.86
C LYS A 19 -8.49 -17.88 23.14
N LYS A 20 -9.03 -19.11 23.09
CA LYS A 20 -9.03 -20.03 24.24
C LYS A 20 -7.63 -20.52 24.63
N GLU A 21 -6.71 -20.60 23.67
CA GLU A 21 -5.35 -21.09 23.86
C GLU A 21 -4.34 -20.18 23.15
N ALA A 22 -3.15 -20.04 23.74
CA ALA A 22 -2.07 -19.26 23.16
C ALA A 22 -1.60 -19.84 21.82
N ASP A 23 -1.11 -18.98 20.93
CA ASP A 23 -0.48 -19.41 19.68
C ASP A 23 0.98 -19.81 19.96
N LEU A 24 1.34 -21.03 19.59
CA LEU A 24 2.74 -21.43 19.55
C LEU A 24 3.42 -20.69 18.39
N THR A 25 4.36 -19.82 18.70
CA THR A 25 5.10 -19.02 17.72
C THR A 25 6.58 -19.34 17.77
N ASN A 26 7.29 -19.09 16.66
CA ASN A 26 8.74 -19.18 16.65
C ASN A 26 9.34 -18.19 17.67
N ASP A 27 10.37 -18.64 18.37
CA ASP A 27 11.17 -17.83 19.29
C ASP A 27 12.05 -16.82 18.54
N HIS A 28 12.53 -17.20 17.35
CA HIS A 28 13.35 -16.39 16.47
C HIS A 28 12.60 -15.90 15.22
N TYR A 29 12.94 -14.68 14.78
CA TYR A 29 12.37 -14.02 13.61
C TYR A 29 13.29 -14.09 12.38
N PHE A 30 13.70 -15.30 11.99
CA PHE A 30 14.48 -15.46 10.77
C PHE A 30 13.60 -15.30 9.54
N ILE A 31 14.08 -14.49 8.57
CA ILE A 31 13.36 -14.20 7.32
C ILE A 31 13.09 -15.46 6.50
N THR A 32 13.93 -16.48 6.64
CA THR A 32 13.83 -17.79 5.98
C THR A 32 12.67 -18.63 6.49
N TYR A 33 12.14 -18.36 7.70
CA TYR A 33 10.96 -19.02 8.24
C TYR A 33 9.66 -18.40 7.69
N ALA A 34 9.75 -17.27 7.01
CA ALA A 34 8.58 -16.60 6.46
C ALA A 34 8.06 -17.34 5.23
N LYS A 35 6.73 -17.50 5.18
CA LYS A 35 6.02 -17.91 3.96
C LYS A 35 5.98 -16.77 2.95
N GLY A 36 5.99 -15.53 3.44
CA GLY A 36 5.92 -14.33 2.61
C GLY A 36 6.09 -13.04 3.40
N LYS A 37 5.89 -11.92 2.72
CA LYS A 37 5.83 -10.58 3.27
C LYS A 37 4.55 -9.90 2.82
N ALA A 38 3.77 -9.41 3.76
CA ALA A 38 2.63 -8.55 3.51
C ALA A 38 3.08 -7.09 3.53
N PHE A 39 2.44 -6.27 2.70
CA PHE A 39 2.66 -4.83 2.68
C PHE A 39 1.38 -4.10 2.31
N ILE A 40 1.21 -2.91 2.86
CA ILE A 40 0.02 -2.09 2.68
C ILE A 40 0.27 -0.97 1.69
N TYR A 41 -0.71 -0.73 0.81
CA TYR A 41 -0.78 0.44 -0.06
C TYR A 41 -2.08 1.17 0.23
N GLY A 42 -1.97 2.47 0.50
CA GLY A 42 -3.10 3.30 0.86
C GLY A 42 -3.41 4.30 -0.24
N LEU A 43 -4.70 4.51 -0.48
CA LEU A 43 -5.24 5.66 -1.20
C LEU A 43 -6.13 6.44 -0.24
N PHE A 44 -6.10 7.75 -0.35
CA PHE A 44 -6.93 8.63 0.48
C PHE A 44 -7.56 9.69 -0.40
N ASP A 45 -8.89 9.69 -0.44
CA ASP A 45 -9.68 10.72 -1.08
C ASP A 45 -9.87 11.87 -0.09
N SER A 46 -9.18 12.98 -0.31
CA SER A 46 -9.26 14.16 0.55
C SER A 46 -10.56 14.94 0.40
N GLN A 47 -11.31 14.79 -0.69
CA GLN A 47 -12.58 15.47 -0.91
C GLN A 47 -13.70 14.83 -0.09
N ARG A 48 -13.64 13.51 0.11
CA ARG A 48 -14.65 12.74 0.86
C ARG A 48 -14.16 12.24 2.21
N LEU A 49 -12.88 12.41 2.51
CA LEU A 49 -12.23 11.87 3.71
C LEU A 49 -12.31 10.34 3.81
N GLU A 50 -12.31 9.67 2.66
CA GLU A 50 -12.40 8.21 2.57
C GLU A 50 -11.02 7.60 2.32
N GLY A 51 -10.69 6.57 3.09
CA GLY A 51 -9.42 5.85 2.99
C GLY A 51 -9.60 4.43 2.47
N PHE A 52 -8.73 4.02 1.55
CA PHE A 52 -8.69 2.69 0.98
C PHE A 52 -7.35 2.05 1.28
N VAL A 53 -7.38 0.81 1.80
CA VAL A 53 -6.18 0.04 2.08
C VAL A 53 -6.20 -1.21 1.24
N TYR A 54 -5.13 -1.40 0.48
CA TYR A 54 -4.89 -2.60 -0.30
C TYR A 54 -3.71 -3.35 0.31
N VAL A 55 -3.87 -4.67 0.48
CA VAL A 55 -2.84 -5.54 1.04
C VAL A 55 -2.22 -6.33 -0.11
N GLY A 56 -0.94 -6.09 -0.36
CA GLY A 56 -0.12 -6.88 -1.26
C GLY A 56 0.66 -7.93 -0.49
N GLN A 57 1.02 -9.01 -1.17
CA GLN A 57 1.89 -10.04 -0.62
C GLN A 57 3.00 -10.39 -1.61
N SER A 58 4.16 -10.74 -1.06
CA SER A 58 5.22 -11.42 -1.78
C SER A 58 5.56 -12.74 -1.11
N LEU A 59 5.74 -13.80 -1.88
CA LEU A 59 6.02 -15.14 -1.35
C LEU A 59 7.52 -15.37 -1.26
N TRP A 60 7.95 -16.15 -0.27
CA TRP A 60 9.35 -16.55 -0.15
C TRP A 60 9.68 -17.65 -1.17
N ASP A 61 10.68 -17.43 -2.02
CA ASP A 61 11.19 -18.45 -2.92
C ASP A 61 12.23 -19.30 -2.19
N LYS A 62 11.85 -20.54 -1.83
CA LYS A 62 12.75 -21.48 -1.15
C LYS A 62 13.97 -21.88 -1.98
N LYS A 63 13.87 -21.87 -3.31
CA LYS A 63 14.95 -22.30 -4.22
C LYS A 63 15.95 -21.18 -4.43
N ARG A 64 15.46 -19.99 -4.77
CA ARG A 64 16.32 -18.85 -5.10
C ARG A 64 16.78 -18.10 -3.85
N LYS A 65 16.05 -18.21 -2.74
CA LYS A 65 16.23 -17.48 -1.47
C LYS A 65 15.96 -15.95 -1.47
N PRO A 66 15.26 -15.32 -2.43
CA PRO A 66 14.62 -14.01 -2.26
C PRO A 66 13.09 -14.13 -2.15
N PHE A 67 12.43 -12.99 -1.94
CA PHE A 67 10.99 -12.86 -2.19
C PHE A 67 10.71 -12.80 -3.70
N THR A 68 9.64 -13.46 -4.16
CA THR A 68 9.30 -13.60 -5.59
C THR A 68 8.85 -12.31 -6.26
N SER A 69 8.45 -11.32 -5.47
CA SER A 69 7.94 -10.03 -5.94
C SER A 69 8.24 -8.94 -4.92
N SER A 70 8.00 -7.69 -5.29
CA SER A 70 8.12 -6.58 -4.34
C SER A 70 6.99 -5.59 -4.55
N GLU A 71 7.06 -4.51 -3.81
CA GLU A 71 6.18 -3.36 -4.02
C GLU A 71 6.60 -2.65 -5.31
N THR A 72 5.90 -2.94 -6.41
CA THR A 72 6.25 -2.40 -7.73
C THR A 72 5.36 -1.23 -8.16
N PRO A 73 5.79 -0.40 -9.13
CA PRO A 73 4.93 0.61 -9.75
C PRO A 73 3.64 0.05 -10.37
N GLU A 74 3.70 -1.16 -10.92
CA GLU A 74 2.55 -1.87 -11.49
C GLU A 74 1.51 -2.19 -10.42
N PHE A 75 1.95 -2.64 -9.25
CA PHE A 75 1.04 -2.85 -8.13
C PHE A 75 0.34 -1.56 -7.72
N ALA A 76 1.07 -0.44 -7.62
CA ALA A 76 0.49 0.86 -7.27
C ALA A 76 -0.55 1.33 -8.31
N ALA A 77 -0.25 1.19 -9.60
CA ALA A 77 -1.18 1.55 -10.66
C ALA A 77 -2.42 0.66 -10.68
N GLU A 78 -2.26 -0.65 -10.45
CA GLU A 78 -3.39 -1.59 -10.36
C GLU A 78 -4.31 -1.23 -9.17
N MET A 79 -3.77 -0.78 -8.04
CA MET A 79 -4.60 -0.36 -6.90
C MET A 79 -5.42 0.90 -7.23
N ILE A 80 -4.83 1.85 -7.97
CA ILE A 80 -5.55 3.03 -8.47
C ILE A 80 -6.63 2.62 -9.47
N ALA A 81 -6.33 1.66 -10.36
CA ALA A 81 -7.29 1.13 -11.32
C ALA A 81 -8.51 0.50 -10.63
N LYS A 82 -8.26 -0.30 -9.59
CA LYS A 82 -9.31 -0.92 -8.76
C LYS A 82 -10.16 0.14 -8.06
N TRP A 83 -9.52 1.08 -7.36
CA TRP A 83 -10.23 2.20 -6.73
C TRP A 83 -11.07 2.99 -7.74
N TRP A 84 -10.50 3.25 -8.92
CA TRP A 84 -11.19 3.98 -9.99
C TRP A 84 -12.46 3.26 -10.44
N LYS A 85 -12.34 1.97 -10.71
CA LYS A 85 -13.43 1.11 -11.20
C LYS A 85 -14.52 0.91 -10.15
N ASP A 86 -14.14 0.57 -8.93
CA ASP A 86 -15.06 0.05 -7.92
C ASP A 86 -15.73 1.18 -7.13
N TYR A 87 -15.01 2.28 -6.86
CA TYR A 87 -15.49 3.36 -5.99
C TYR A 87 -15.66 4.66 -6.72
N ARG A 88 -14.64 5.11 -7.44
CA ARG A 88 -14.69 6.45 -8.03
C ARG A 88 -15.84 6.57 -9.03
N LYS A 89 -16.03 5.59 -9.93
CA LYS A 89 -17.02 5.70 -11.02
C LYS A 89 -18.43 5.99 -10.52
N THR A 90 -18.78 5.48 -9.34
CA THR A 90 -20.10 5.72 -8.72
C THR A 90 -20.16 7.04 -7.94
N ARG A 91 -19.03 7.53 -7.41
CA ARG A 91 -18.98 8.74 -6.57
C ARG A 91 -18.73 10.02 -7.37
N TYR A 92 -18.08 9.90 -8.53
CA TYR A 92 -17.72 11.00 -9.40
C TYR A 92 -17.99 10.61 -10.86
N PRO A 93 -19.25 10.51 -11.32
CA PRO A 93 -19.56 9.99 -12.65
C PRO A 93 -18.88 10.78 -13.78
N ASP A 94 -18.87 12.12 -13.68
CA ASP A 94 -18.49 13.01 -14.79
C ASP A 94 -17.05 13.50 -14.77
N ALA A 95 -16.24 13.10 -13.78
CA ALA A 95 -14.86 13.55 -13.78
C ALA A 95 -14.04 12.81 -14.88
N HIS A 96 -13.09 13.50 -15.47
CA HIS A 96 -12.14 12.92 -16.43
C HIS A 96 -10.70 13.26 -16.05
N LYS A 97 -10.52 13.93 -14.92
CA LYS A 97 -9.24 14.40 -14.40
C LYS A 97 -9.00 13.78 -13.03
N LEU A 98 -7.80 13.30 -12.81
CA LEU A 98 -7.38 12.73 -11.53
C LEU A 98 -6.07 13.37 -11.09
N LEU A 99 -6.09 14.05 -9.94
CA LEU A 99 -4.90 14.56 -9.29
C LEU A 99 -4.39 13.54 -8.27
N ILE A 100 -3.14 13.09 -8.42
CA ILE A 100 -2.47 12.17 -7.50
C ILE A 100 -1.38 12.94 -6.76
N LEU A 101 -1.49 13.00 -5.43
CA LEU A 101 -0.44 13.53 -4.55
C LEU A 101 0.39 12.37 -4.00
N ALA A 102 1.67 12.30 -4.37
CA ALA A 102 2.54 11.15 -4.06
C ALA A 102 3.82 11.56 -3.32
N ASP A 103 4.26 10.74 -2.37
CA ASP A 103 5.50 10.96 -1.59
C ASP A 103 6.80 10.64 -2.37
N ALA A 104 6.72 10.47 -3.69
CA ALA A 104 7.86 10.19 -4.58
C ALA A 104 8.72 8.96 -4.22
N GLY A 105 8.16 7.97 -3.53
CA GLY A 105 8.87 6.74 -3.17
C GLY A 105 9.17 5.82 -4.37
N VAL A 106 9.87 4.71 -4.12
CA VAL A 106 10.33 3.75 -5.17
C VAL A 106 9.25 3.36 -6.19
N ARG A 107 7.99 3.29 -5.77
CA ARG A 107 6.83 2.90 -6.59
C ARG A 107 6.24 4.02 -7.46
N SER A 108 6.28 5.25 -6.95
CA SER A 108 5.56 6.41 -7.51
C SER A 108 6.47 7.60 -7.76
N GLY A 109 7.79 7.38 -7.73
CA GLY A 109 8.80 8.40 -7.90
C GLY A 109 8.83 8.95 -9.33
N TYR A 110 9.18 10.23 -9.46
CA TYR A 110 9.21 10.91 -10.76
C TYR A 110 10.22 10.29 -11.76
N ARG A 111 11.21 9.52 -11.28
CA ARG A 111 12.19 8.80 -12.12
C ARG A 111 11.73 7.40 -12.55
N ALA A 112 10.69 6.84 -11.92
CA ALA A 112 10.22 5.50 -12.23
C ALA A 112 9.52 5.47 -13.60
N LYS A 113 10.19 4.97 -14.65
CA LYS A 113 9.62 4.88 -16.00
C LYS A 113 8.37 4.00 -16.03
N MET A 114 8.42 2.86 -15.33
CA MET A 114 7.29 1.94 -15.25
C MET A 114 6.05 2.58 -14.60
N TRP A 115 6.25 3.45 -13.60
CA TRP A 115 5.15 4.21 -13.00
C TRP A 115 4.43 5.08 -14.04
N LYS A 116 5.19 5.86 -14.82
CA LYS A 116 4.63 6.70 -15.88
C LYS A 116 3.94 5.87 -16.96
N PHE A 117 4.55 4.76 -17.36
CA PHE A 117 3.97 3.84 -18.35
C PHE A 117 2.62 3.29 -17.87
N LYS A 118 2.55 2.78 -16.64
CA LYS A 118 1.31 2.26 -16.09
C LYS A 118 0.23 3.31 -15.89
N LEU A 119 0.59 4.54 -15.50
CA LEU A 119 -0.37 5.64 -15.47
C LEU A 119 -0.91 5.97 -16.87
N SER A 120 -0.05 5.96 -17.89
CA SER A 120 -0.48 6.16 -19.29
C SER A 120 -1.48 5.07 -19.73
N GLU A 121 -1.21 3.80 -19.40
CA GLU A 121 -2.17 2.72 -19.64
C GLU A 121 -3.52 2.98 -18.95
N LEU A 122 -3.52 3.51 -17.72
CA LEU A 122 -4.76 3.88 -17.02
C LEU A 122 -5.49 5.04 -17.69
N CYS A 123 -4.75 6.07 -18.13
CA CYS A 123 -5.31 7.19 -18.88
C CYS A 123 -6.05 6.68 -20.13
N ASN A 124 -5.40 5.80 -20.91
CA ASN A 124 -5.99 5.24 -22.12
C ASN A 124 -7.19 4.33 -21.81
N LYS A 125 -7.08 3.49 -20.78
CA LYS A 125 -8.13 2.52 -20.40
C LYS A 125 -9.41 3.19 -19.91
N PHE A 126 -9.30 4.31 -19.19
CA PHE A 126 -10.42 4.95 -18.52
C PHE A 126 -10.76 6.35 -19.08
N GLY A 127 -10.08 6.81 -20.12
CA GLY A 127 -10.27 8.14 -20.71
C GLY A 127 -9.92 9.27 -19.74
N LEU A 128 -8.79 9.13 -19.02
CA LEU A 128 -8.40 10.06 -17.95
C LEU A 128 -7.24 10.94 -18.32
N THR A 129 -7.27 12.15 -17.76
CA THR A 129 -6.10 13.01 -17.62
C THR A 129 -5.59 12.88 -16.18
N ILE A 130 -4.48 12.16 -15.99
CA ILE A 130 -3.86 12.02 -14.67
C ILE A 130 -2.75 13.07 -14.52
N THR A 131 -2.84 13.87 -13.45
CA THR A 131 -1.79 14.78 -13.00
C THR A 131 -1.17 14.22 -11.74
N VAL A 132 0.15 14.10 -11.69
CA VAL A 132 0.87 13.63 -10.50
C VAL A 132 1.69 14.79 -9.94
N CYS A 133 1.45 15.13 -8.68
CA CYS A 133 2.28 16.06 -7.92
C CYS A 133 3.03 15.31 -6.83
N HIS A 134 4.32 15.59 -6.71
CA HIS A 134 5.16 15.01 -5.69
C HIS A 134 5.33 15.97 -4.52
N TYR A 135 5.20 15.47 -3.30
CA TYR A 135 5.55 16.25 -2.13
C TYR A 135 7.06 16.60 -2.15
N PRO A 136 7.45 17.79 -1.68
CA PRO A 136 8.85 18.14 -1.52
C PRO A 136 9.60 17.15 -0.62
N PRO A 137 10.92 16.99 -0.78
CA PRO A 137 11.73 16.20 0.13
C PRO A 137 11.49 16.60 1.60
N GLY A 138 11.31 15.62 2.49
CA GLY A 138 11.04 15.87 3.91
C GLY A 138 9.59 16.27 4.26
N ALA A 139 8.73 16.48 3.26
CA ALA A 139 7.33 16.86 3.48
C ALA A 139 6.34 15.68 3.54
N SER A 140 6.80 14.44 3.34
CA SER A 140 5.93 13.24 3.41
C SER A 140 5.24 13.07 4.76
N LYS A 141 5.81 13.63 5.83
CA LYS A 141 5.17 13.70 7.16
C LYS A 141 3.87 14.50 7.14
N TRP A 142 3.62 15.33 6.14
CA TRP A 142 2.40 16.14 6.01
C TRP A 142 1.35 15.50 5.11
N ASN A 143 1.66 14.33 4.52
CA ASN A 143 0.70 13.61 3.71
C ASN A 143 -0.52 13.21 4.58
N PRO A 144 -1.75 13.67 4.24
CA PRO A 144 -2.93 13.41 5.05
C PRO A 144 -3.17 11.92 5.32
N ILE A 145 -2.78 11.03 4.40
CA ILE A 145 -2.98 9.59 4.58
C ILE A 145 -2.21 9.01 5.77
N GLU A 146 -1.03 9.56 6.09
CA GLU A 146 -0.23 9.09 7.22
C GLU A 146 -0.94 9.39 8.55
N HIS A 147 -1.64 10.52 8.64
CA HIS A 147 -2.33 10.97 9.85
C HIS A 147 -3.77 10.53 9.94
N ARG A 148 -4.50 10.47 8.82
CA ARG A 148 -5.94 10.20 8.81
C ARG A 148 -6.30 8.75 8.56
N LEU A 149 -5.40 7.97 7.94
CA LEU A 149 -5.65 6.57 7.65
C LEU A 149 -4.69 5.66 8.42
N PHE A 150 -3.39 5.80 8.20
CA PHE A 150 -2.42 4.88 8.79
C PHE A 150 -2.26 5.04 10.29
N SER A 151 -2.39 6.26 10.83
CA SER A 151 -2.34 6.48 12.27
C SER A 151 -3.45 5.71 13.00
N GLU A 152 -4.68 5.75 12.48
CA GLU A 152 -5.84 5.07 13.08
C GLU A 152 -5.70 3.54 13.02
N ILE A 153 -5.24 3.01 11.88
CA ILE A 153 -4.93 1.59 11.74
C ILE A 153 -3.88 1.17 12.77
N SER A 154 -2.88 2.01 13.00
CA SER A 154 -1.77 1.68 13.89
C SER A 154 -2.10 1.83 15.36
N LYS A 155 -3.00 2.76 15.72
CA LYS A 155 -3.59 2.82 17.07
C LYS A 155 -4.32 1.52 17.38
N ASN A 156 -5.12 1.01 16.43
CA ASN A 156 -5.86 -0.24 16.58
C ASN A 156 -4.98 -1.51 16.58
N TRP A 157 -3.76 -1.43 16.04
CA TRP A 157 -2.79 -2.54 16.06
C TRP A 157 -1.78 -2.49 17.20
N ARG A 158 -1.73 -1.41 17.98
CA ARG A 158 -1.07 -1.44 19.28
C ARG A 158 -2.03 -2.13 20.23
N SER A 159 -1.62 -3.27 20.78
CA SER A 159 -2.24 -3.75 22.00
C SER A 159 -2.12 -2.68 23.10
N PRO A 160 -3.07 -2.66 24.06
CA PRO A 160 -2.87 -1.95 25.32
C PRO A 160 -1.53 -2.30 25.97
#